data_AF-A0A1B3LYW8-F1
#
_entry.id   AF-A0A1B3LYW8-F1
#
_cell.length_a   1.000
_cell.length_b   1.000
_cell.length_c   1.000
_cell.angle_alpha   90.00
_cell.angle_beta   90.00
_cell.angle_gamma   90.00
#
_symmetry.space_group_name_H-M   'P 1'
#
loop_
_entity.id
_entity.type
_entity.pdbx_description
1 polymer ?
#
loop_
_entity_poly.entity_id
_entity_poly.type
_entity_poly.pdbx_seq_one_letter_code
_entity_poly.pdbx_strand_id
1 'polypeptide(L)' 'MNEPQTLAYVQAAALAVDLPLSEAQAQRVATHLQRTAVLAALLDGFELAPHDEPAEIYCPAPFQASQH' A
#
# COMPACT_ATOMS: atom_id res chain seq x y z
N MET A 1 11.57 -5.09 6.13
CA MET A 1 11.18 -5.80 7.37
C MET A 1 11.79 -7.18 7.37
N ASN A 2 12.25 -7.66 8.53
CA ASN A 2 12.59 -9.06 8.73
C ASN A 2 11.32 -9.88 9.05
N GLU A 3 11.44 -11.21 9.02
CA GLU A 3 10.28 -12.11 9.17
C GLU A 3 9.49 -11.91 10.48
N PRO A 4 10.12 -11.78 11.67
CA PRO A 4 9.39 -11.49 12.90
C PRO A 4 8.62 -10.16 12.86
N GLN A 5 9.22 -9.11 12.27
CA GLN A 5 8.58 -7.81 12.13
C GLN A 5 7.37 -7.88 11.19
N THR A 6 7.48 -8.62 10.08
CA THR A 6 6.39 -8.77 9.12
C THR A 6 5.19 -9.49 9.73
N LEU A 7 5.42 -10.55 10.52
CA LEU A 7 4.33 -11.25 11.22
C LEU A 7 3.63 -10.34 12.25
N ALA A 8 4.41 -9.63 13.08
CA ALA A 8 3.87 -8.70 14.06
C ALA A 8 3.06 -7.58 13.39
N TYR A 9 3.55 -7.05 12.27
CA TYR A 9 2.83 -6.07 11.47
C TYR A 9 1.49 -6.61 10.95
N VAL A 10 1.47 -7.82 10.38
CA VAL A 10 0.24 -8.45 9.89
C VAL A 10 -0.78 -8.62 11.00
N GLN A 11 -0.37 -9.09 12.18
CA GLN A 11 -1.27 -9.28 13.32
C GLN A 11 -1.87 -7.96 13.80
N ALA A 12 -1.05 -6.93 13.98
CA ALA A 12 -1.52 -5.62 14.43
C ALA A 12 -2.39 -4.92 13.39
N ALA A 13 -2.00 -4.95 12.11
CA ALA A 13 -2.75 -4.34 11.02
C ALA A 13 -4.11 -5.03 10.83
N ALA A 14 -4.15 -6.36 10.89
CA ALA A 14 -5.39 -7.13 10.79
C ALA A 14 -6.41 -6.73 11.86
N LEU A 15 -5.97 -6.50 13.10
CA LEU A 15 -6.84 -5.97 14.17
C LEU A 15 -7.31 -4.54 13.88
N ALA A 16 -6.42 -3.68 13.39
CA ALA A 16 -6.74 -2.28 13.11
C ALA A 16 -7.77 -2.11 11.99
N VAL A 17 -7.81 -3.04 11.02
CA VAL A 17 -8.77 -3.02 9.89
C VAL A 17 -9.96 -3.96 10.09
N ASP A 18 -10.17 -4.48 11.30
CA ASP A 18 -11.25 -5.40 11.66
C ASP A 18 -11.33 -6.66 10.77
N LEU A 19 -10.16 -7.22 10.44
CA LEU A 19 -10.03 -8.47 9.68
C LEU A 19 -9.40 -9.55 10.57
N PRO A 20 -10.17 -10.23 11.43
CA PRO A 20 -9.62 -11.21 12.36
C PRO A 20 -8.99 -12.40 11.61
N LEU A 21 -7.74 -12.69 11.94
CA LEU A 21 -6.98 -13.82 11.40
C LEU A 21 -6.66 -14.81 12.53
N SER A 22 -6.82 -16.09 12.26
CA SER A 22 -6.16 -17.13 13.05
C SER A 22 -4.64 -17.03 12.90
N GLU A 23 -3.89 -17.61 13.84
CA GLU A 23 -2.43 -17.64 13.79
C GLU A 23 -1.89 -18.24 12.48
N ALA A 24 -2.48 -19.35 12.02
CA ALA A 24 -2.10 -19.98 10.76
C ALA A 24 -2.40 -19.11 9.53
N GLN A 25 -3.47 -18.32 9.56
CA GLN A 25 -3.78 -17.35 8.49
C GLN A 25 -2.77 -16.19 8.51
N ALA A 26 -2.48 -15.63 9.68
CA ALA A 26 -1.50 -14.55 9.84
C ALA A 26 -0.13 -14.97 9.32
N GLN A 27 0.32 -16.20 9.60
CA GLN A 27 1.59 -16.71 9.09
C GLN A 27 1.63 -16.80 7.57
N ARG A 28 0.56 -17.29 6.93
CA ARG A 28 0.48 -17.35 5.45
C ARG A 28 0.47 -15.95 4.83
N VAL A 29 -0.29 -15.03 5.41
CA VAL A 29 -0.35 -13.64 4.95
C VAL A 29 1.01 -12.96 5.08
N ALA A 30 1.73 -13.17 6.20
CA ALA A 30 3.07 -12.64 6.41
C ALA A 30 4.07 -13.11 5.33
N THR A 31 4.01 -14.39 4.92
CA THR A 31 4.83 -14.90 3.81
C THR A 31 4.56 -14.17 2.50
N HIS A 32 3.28 -13.93 2.17
CA HIS A 32 2.93 -13.17 0.97
C HIS A 32 3.34 -11.71 1.07
N LEU A 33 3.14 -11.08 2.23
CA LEU A 33 3.53 -9.70 2.47
C LEU A 33 5.05 -9.52 2.36
N GLN A 34 5.86 -10.47 2.84
CA GLN A 34 7.31 -10.43 2.70
C GLN A 34 7.75 -10.40 1.23
N ARG A 35 7.10 -11.19 0.37
CA ARG A 35 7.35 -11.18 -1.08
C ARG A 35 6.98 -9.82 -1.69
N THR A 36 5.85 -9.25 -1.29
CA THR A 36 5.43 -7.92 -1.72
C THR A 36 6.37 -6.83 -1.24
N ALA A 37 6.92 -6.93 -0.02
CA ALA A 37 7.88 -5.96 0.50
C ALA A 37 9.17 -5.90 -0.34
N VAL A 38 9.61 -7.03 -0.92
CA VAL A 38 10.73 -7.03 -1.87
C VAL A 38 10.37 -6.27 -3.15
N LEU A 39 9.14 -6.42 -3.67
CA LEU A 39 8.69 -5.66 -4.84
C LEU A 39 8.56 -4.16 -4.53
N ALA A 40 8.05 -3.80 -3.34
CA ALA A 40 7.96 -2.42 -2.90
C ALA A 40 9.35 -1.76 -2.78
N ALA A 41 10.36 -2.50 -2.29
CA ALA A 41 11.73 -2.01 -2.23
C ALA A 41 12.34 -1.71 -3.61
N LEU A 42 11.84 -2.34 -4.69
CA LEU A 42 12.23 -1.97 -6.06
C LEU A 42 11.65 -0.61 -6.46
N LEU A 43 10.44 -0.28 -5.97
CA LEU A 43 9.78 1.01 -6.22
C LEU A 43 10.42 2.15 -5.42
N ASP A 44 10.88 1.89 -4.20
CA ASP A 44 11.62 2.88 -3.38
C ASP A 44 12.94 3.33 -4.03
N GLY A 45 13.45 2.57 -5.00
CA GLY A 45 14.65 2.92 -5.76
C GLY A 45 14.43 3.95 -6.87
N PHE A 46 13.20 4.34 -7.17
CA PHE A 46 12.90 5.39 -8.14
C PHE A 46 12.96 6.76 -7.46
N GLU A 47 13.71 7.71 -8.05
CA GLU A 47 13.70 9.09 -7.58
C GLU A 47 12.36 9.74 -7.93
N LEU A 48 11.65 10.21 -6.90
CA LEU A 48 10.44 11.02 -7.03
C LEU A 48 10.67 12.39 -6.40
N ALA A 49 10.40 13.44 -7.17
CA ALA A 49 10.37 14.81 -6.69
C ALA A 49 9.00 15.13 -6.05
N PRO A 50 8.90 16.14 -5.18
CA PRO A 50 7.63 16.52 -4.54
C PRO A 50 6.52 16.95 -5.51
N HIS A 51 6.85 17.24 -6.77
CA HIS A 51 5.92 17.63 -7.83
C HIS A 51 5.63 16.49 -8.82
N ASP A 52 6.15 15.28 -8.59
CA ASP A 52 5.71 14.10 -9.33
C ASP A 52 4.31 13.73 -8.85
N GLU A 53 3.35 13.90 -9.74
CA GLU A 53 1.94 13.76 -9.42
C GLU A 53 1.47 12.29 -9.57
N PRO A 54 0.40 11.88 -8.85
CA PRO A 54 -0.29 10.63 -9.15
C PRO A 54 -0.69 10.54 -10.62
N ALA A 55 -0.75 9.33 -11.16
CA ALA A 55 -1.12 9.11 -12.57
C ALA A 55 -2.49 9.71 -12.94
N GLU A 56 -3.40 9.84 -11.97
CA GLU A 56 -4.74 10.40 -12.16
C GLU A 56 -4.99 11.48 -11.11
N ILE A 57 -5.49 12.64 -11.57
CA ILE A 57 -5.82 13.80 -10.72
C ILE A 57 -7.33 13.97 -10.67
N TYR A 58 -7.85 14.19 -9.47
CA TYR A 58 -9.27 14.37 -9.24
C TYR A 58 -9.83 15.57 -10.02
N CYS A 59 -10.89 15.32 -10.80
CA CYS A 59 -11.63 16.33 -11.54
C CYS A 59 -13.07 16.39 -10.99
N PRO A 60 -13.44 17.41 -10.19
CA PRO A 60 -14.73 17.46 -9.51
C PRO A 60 -15.92 17.56 -10.46
N ALA A 61 -15.72 18.20 -11.60
CA ALA A 61 -16.68 18.29 -12.68
C ALA A 61 -15.93 18.55 -14.00
N PRO A 62 -16.46 18.09 -15.14
CA PRO A 62 -15.91 18.46 -16.45
C PRO A 62 -15.83 19.98 -16.59
N PHE A 63 -14.78 20.46 -17.24
CA PHE A 63 -14.64 21.88 -17.54
C PHE A 63 -15.79 22.35 -18.46
N GLN A 64 -16.50 23.41 -18.06
CA GLN A 64 -17.50 24.08 -18.88
C GLN A 64 -16.88 25.33 -19.50
N ALA A 65 -16.52 25.25 -20.79
CA ALA A 65 -15.99 26.40 -21.50
C ALA A 65 -17.03 27.54 -21.58
N SER A 66 -16.59 28.78 -21.36
CA SER A 66 -17.45 29.96 -21.50
C SER A 66 -17.79 30.21 -22.98
N GLN A 67 -19.03 30.59 -23.25
CA GLN A 67 -19.48 31.04 -24.58
C GLN A 67 -19.10 32.50 -24.78
N HIS A 68 -17.83 32.78 -25.09
CA HIS A 68 -17.37 34.08 -25.56
C HIS A 68 -16.69 33.93 -26.91
#